data_AF-A0A7I8EXW4-F1
#
_entry.id   AF-A0A7I8EXW4-F1
#
_cell.length_a   1.000
_cell.length_b   1.000
_cell.length_c   1.000
_cell.angle_alpha   90.00
_cell.angle_beta   90.00
_cell.angle_gamma   90.00
#
_symmetry.space_group_name_H-M   'P 1'
#
loop_
_entity.id
_entity.type
_entity.pdbx_description
1 polymer ?
#
loop_
_entity_poly.entity_id
_entity_poly.type
_entity_poly.pdbx_seq_one_letter_code
_entity_poly.pdbx_strand_id
1 'polypeptide(L)'
;MTSLNQGNPTRTSSSSAQGSTNSVGMLNRQTAPLGNPGIGIAPKFVPTLTEEDAVIQARLLKALADPTRLRILSLLSRHEGEVCVFEIVESFTLEQPTISHHLRILRDAGLVDCRKKGLWAYYYVRRDALTRARDVIEGLA
;
A
#
# COMPACT_ATOMS: atom_id res chain seq x y z
N MET A 1 10.95 62.31 -15.37
CA MET A 1 11.67 62.37 -16.66
C MET A 1 12.48 61.08 -16.77
N THR A 2 11.90 60.08 -17.47
CA THR A 2 12.48 59.44 -18.68
C THR A 2 13.35 58.24 -18.26
N SER A 3 13.15 56.98 -18.66
CA SER A 3 12.96 56.37 -19.99
C SER A 3 12.53 54.90 -19.76
N LEU A 4 11.54 54.29 -20.42
CA LEU A 4 11.50 53.74 -21.79
C LEU A 4 12.77 52.96 -22.19
N ASN A 5 12.68 51.63 -22.33
CA ASN A 5 12.94 50.83 -23.55
C ASN A 5 12.92 49.31 -23.23
N GLN A 6 11.93 48.52 -23.64
CA GLN A 6 11.87 47.57 -24.80
C GLN A 6 13.11 46.70 -25.08
N GLY A 7 12.86 45.40 -25.35
CA GLY A 7 13.71 44.58 -26.25
C GLY A 7 14.00 43.13 -25.82
N ASN A 8 13.19 42.17 -26.30
CA ASN A 8 13.54 40.75 -26.54
C ASN A 8 14.28 40.66 -27.93
N PRO A 9 14.73 39.53 -28.55
CA PRO A 9 15.00 38.12 -28.18
C PRO A 9 16.36 37.56 -28.73
N THR A 10 16.49 36.22 -28.76
CA THR A 10 17.47 35.31 -29.43
C THR A 10 18.50 34.69 -28.48
N ARG A 11 18.92 33.41 -28.56
CA ARG A 11 19.05 32.46 -29.68
C ARG A 11 19.37 31.06 -29.10
N THR A 12 18.93 29.97 -29.76
CA THR A 12 19.63 28.68 -30.09
C THR A 12 20.52 27.98 -29.03
N SER A 13 20.57 26.65 -28.83
CA SER A 13 20.38 25.49 -29.73
C SER A 13 20.56 24.16 -28.96
N SER A 14 19.86 23.12 -29.43
CA SER A 14 20.25 21.69 -29.53
C SER A 14 20.97 20.95 -28.39
N SER A 15 20.38 19.85 -27.89
CA SER A 15 21.07 18.56 -27.76
C SER A 15 20.09 17.39 -27.53
N SER A 16 20.47 16.25 -28.10
CA SER A 16 19.84 14.94 -28.26
C SER A 16 19.67 14.06 -27.02
N ALA A 17 18.58 13.28 -26.95
CA ALA A 17 18.49 11.93 -26.35
C ALA A 17 17.09 11.35 -26.70
N GLN A 18 16.96 10.41 -27.65
CA GLN A 18 17.01 8.95 -27.43
C GLN A 18 16.11 8.43 -26.30
N GLY A 19 15.16 7.56 -26.68
CA GLY A 19 14.96 6.29 -25.96
C GLY A 19 13.69 6.14 -25.13
N SER A 20 12.78 5.32 -25.66
CA SER A 20 12.07 4.28 -24.92
C SER A 20 11.03 4.71 -23.86
N THR A 21 9.83 5.08 -24.31
CA THR A 21 8.65 4.91 -23.46
C THR A 21 8.35 3.42 -23.36
N ASN A 22 8.65 2.86 -22.18
CA ASN A 22 8.33 1.49 -21.82
C ASN A 22 6.85 1.22 -22.08
N SER A 23 6.59 0.30 -23.01
CA SER A 23 5.32 -0.41 -23.15
C SER A 23 4.93 -0.96 -21.79
N VAL A 24 3.95 -0.32 -21.14
CA VAL A 24 3.16 -1.00 -20.13
C VAL A 24 2.41 -2.07 -20.89
N GLY A 25 2.96 -3.29 -20.84
CA GLY A 25 2.31 -4.48 -21.37
C GLY A 25 0.97 -4.62 -20.68
N MET A 26 -0.08 -4.18 -21.37
CA MET A 26 -1.43 -4.64 -21.12
C MET A 26 -1.37 -6.16 -21.23
N LEU A 27 -1.46 -6.86 -20.09
CA LEU A 27 -1.75 -8.29 -20.09
C LEU A 27 -3.19 -8.41 -20.59
N ASN A 28 -3.31 -8.37 -21.92
CA ASN A 28 -4.50 -8.68 -22.67
C ASN A 28 -4.81 -10.15 -22.35
N ARG A 29 -5.76 -10.40 -21.46
CA ARG A 29 -6.36 -11.73 -21.33
C ARG A 29 -7.18 -11.91 -22.62
N GLN A 30 -6.50 -12.29 -23.70
CA GLN A 30 -7.10 -12.61 -24.99
C GLN A 30 -8.20 -13.64 -24.71
N THR A 31 -9.46 -13.23 -24.79
CA THR A 31 -10.58 -14.16 -24.85
C THR A 31 -10.40 -14.95 -26.15
N ALA A 32 -10.03 -16.22 -26.01
CA ALA A 32 -9.84 -17.11 -27.14
C ALA A 32 -11.08 -17.12 -28.05
N PRO A 33 -10.92 -17.18 -29.38
CA PRO A 33 -12.05 -17.15 -30.30
C PRO A 33 -12.91 -18.41 -30.11
N LEU A 34 -14.22 -18.19 -30.12
CA LEU A 34 -15.26 -19.21 -30.02
C LEU A 34 -15.08 -20.22 -31.15
N GLY A 35 -14.54 -21.40 -30.82
CA GLY A 35 -14.36 -22.52 -31.74
C GLY A 35 -14.57 -23.83 -31.02
N ASN A 36 -15.84 -24.25 -30.88
CA ASN A 36 -16.39 -25.61 -31.08
C ASN A 36 -17.80 -25.69 -30.42
N PRO A 37 -18.90 -26.00 -31.14
CA PRO A 37 -20.21 -26.19 -30.53
C PRO A 37 -20.32 -27.63 -30.03
N GLY A 38 -19.80 -27.92 -28.85
CA GLY A 38 -19.93 -29.26 -28.28
C GLY A 38 -19.05 -29.47 -27.06
N ILE A 39 -19.69 -29.43 -25.89
CA ILE A 39 -19.11 -29.74 -24.58
C ILE A 39 -18.18 -28.61 -24.06
N GLY A 40 -18.78 -27.46 -23.78
CA GLY A 40 -18.18 -26.50 -22.86
C GLY A 40 -18.19 -27.09 -21.45
N ILE A 41 -17.07 -27.65 -21.01
CA ILE A 41 -16.93 -28.13 -19.62
C ILE A 41 -16.76 -26.87 -18.76
N ALA A 42 -17.86 -26.36 -18.22
CA ALA A 42 -17.78 -25.32 -17.20
C ALA A 42 -16.95 -25.84 -16.00
N PRO A 43 -16.11 -25.00 -15.38
CA PRO A 43 -15.29 -25.43 -14.26
C PRO A 43 -16.19 -25.89 -13.11
N LYS A 44 -15.89 -27.08 -12.57
CA LYS A 44 -16.63 -27.65 -11.42
C LYS A 44 -16.48 -26.82 -10.14
N PHE A 45 -15.41 -26.05 -10.05
CA PHE A 45 -15.08 -25.22 -8.90
C PHE A 45 -14.82 -23.80 -9.38
N VAL A 46 -15.52 -22.85 -8.77
CA VAL A 46 -15.34 -21.43 -9.01
C VAL A 46 -15.01 -20.78 -7.66
N PRO A 47 -13.95 -19.97 -7.57
CA PRO A 47 -13.67 -19.22 -6.35
C PRO A 47 -14.87 -18.35 -5.98
N THR A 48 -15.28 -18.40 -4.71
CA THR A 48 -16.35 -17.52 -4.20
C THR A 48 -15.86 -16.08 -4.06
N LEU A 49 -14.56 -15.90 -3.86
CA LEU A 49 -13.92 -14.59 -3.74
C LEU A 49 -13.53 -14.06 -5.12
N THR A 50 -13.84 -12.79 -5.39
CA THR A 50 -13.44 -12.13 -6.64
C THR A 50 -11.92 -11.90 -6.68
N GLU A 51 -11.35 -11.77 -7.88
CA GLU A 51 -9.90 -11.47 -8.03
C GLU A 51 -9.53 -10.14 -7.34
N GLU A 52 -10.40 -9.13 -7.40
CA GLU A 52 -10.20 -7.81 -6.78
C GLU A 52 -10.19 -7.91 -5.25
N ASP A 53 -11.21 -8.56 -4.67
CA ASP A 53 -11.30 -8.74 -3.22
C ASP A 53 -10.12 -9.57 -2.69
N ALA A 54 -9.70 -10.60 -3.43
CA ALA A 54 -8.53 -11.41 -3.08
C ALA A 54 -7.25 -10.57 -2.99
N VAL A 55 -7.03 -9.64 -3.92
CA VAL A 55 -5.86 -8.74 -3.88
C VAL A 55 -5.93 -7.80 -2.67
N ILE A 56 -7.10 -7.26 -2.36
CA ILE A 56 -7.29 -6.35 -1.22
C ILE A 56 -7.04 -7.10 0.10
N GLN A 57 -7.66 -8.26 0.27
CA GLN A 57 -7.50 -9.09 1.47
C GLN A 57 -6.07 -9.59 1.63
N ALA A 58 -5.42 -10.02 0.54
CA ALA A 58 -4.02 -10.46 0.57
C ALA A 58 -3.06 -9.34 1.02
N ARG A 59 -3.30 -8.09 0.62
CA ARG A 59 -2.49 -6.94 1.09
C ARG A 59 -2.62 -6.75 2.60
N LEU A 60 -3.83 -6.82 3.13
CA LEU A 60 -4.10 -6.72 4.57
C LEU A 60 -3.40 -7.85 5.35
N LEU A 61 -3.59 -9.10 4.92
CA LEU A 61 -3.00 -10.26 5.58
C LEU A 61 -1.47 -10.28 5.47
N LYS A 62 -0.90 -9.82 4.34
CA LYS A 62 0.55 -9.69 4.17
C LYS A 62 1.17 -8.64 5.09
N ALA A 63 0.44 -7.58 5.41
CA ALA A 63 0.87 -6.62 6.42
C ALA A 63 0.85 -7.23 7.84
N LEU A 64 -0.01 -8.20 8.11
CA LEU A 64 -0.01 -8.96 9.38
C LEU A 64 1.06 -10.06 9.43
N ALA A 65 1.46 -10.63 8.30
CA ALA A 65 2.37 -11.78 8.21
C ALA A 65 3.86 -11.44 8.45
N ASP A 66 4.18 -10.66 9.49
CA ASP A 66 5.55 -10.34 9.89
C ASP A 66 5.69 -10.22 11.41
N PRO A 67 6.74 -10.80 11.99
CA PRO A 67 6.89 -10.91 13.44
C PRO A 67 7.02 -9.54 14.11
N THR A 68 7.76 -8.60 13.50
CA THR A 68 7.95 -7.26 14.07
C THR A 68 6.63 -6.48 14.03
N ARG A 69 5.90 -6.55 12.92
CA ARG A 69 4.60 -5.89 12.76
C ARG A 69 3.55 -6.44 13.73
N LEU A 70 3.51 -7.75 13.96
CA LEU A 70 2.63 -8.34 14.97
C LEU A 70 2.98 -7.88 16.39
N ARG A 71 4.28 -7.77 16.71
CA ARG A 71 4.73 -7.23 18.00
C ARG A 71 4.35 -5.75 18.18
N ILE A 72 4.49 -4.93 17.14
CA ILE A 72 4.05 -3.53 17.16
C ILE A 72 2.53 -3.46 17.39
N LEU A 73 1.74 -4.24 16.64
CA LEU A 73 0.28 -4.27 16.82
C LEU A 73 -0.11 -4.75 18.21
N SER A 74 0.58 -5.75 18.76
CA SER A 74 0.37 -6.24 20.12
C SER A 74 0.64 -5.16 21.17
N LEU A 75 1.76 -4.43 21.03
CA LEU A 75 2.08 -3.27 21.86
C LEU A 75 0.95 -2.24 21.80
N LEU A 76 0.62 -1.77 20.59
CA LEU A 76 -0.40 -0.73 20.40
C LEU A 76 -1.81 -1.18 20.82
N SER A 77 -2.15 -2.47 20.75
CA SER A 77 -3.47 -2.98 21.13
C SER A 77 -3.69 -3.06 22.65
N ARG A 78 -2.61 -3.18 23.42
CA ARG A 78 -2.65 -3.25 24.89
C ARG A 78 -2.79 -1.88 25.55
N HIS A 79 -2.46 -0.82 24.82
CA HIS A 79 -2.63 0.55 25.28
C HIS A 79 -3.91 1.11 24.65
N GLU A 80 -4.88 1.54 25.46
CA GLU A 80 -6.20 2.03 24.97
C GLU A 80 -6.13 3.37 24.21
N GLY A 81 -4.93 3.84 23.86
CA GLY A 81 -4.70 5.14 23.24
C GLY A 81 -3.65 5.12 22.14
N GLU A 82 -2.94 6.24 22.01
CA GLU A 82 -1.89 6.44 21.01
C GLU A 82 -0.52 6.38 21.69
N VAL A 83 0.42 5.65 21.11
CA VAL A 83 1.79 5.49 21.64
C VAL A 83 2.76 6.33 20.82
N CYS A 84 3.67 7.04 21.47
CA CYS A 84 4.65 7.88 20.79
C CYS A 84 5.63 7.00 19.98
N VAL A 85 6.05 7.46 18.81
CA VAL A 85 7.05 6.74 17.99
C VAL A 85 8.34 6.42 18.74
N PHE A 86 8.75 7.29 19.67
CA PHE A 86 9.95 7.08 20.48
C PHE A 86 9.77 5.88 21.44
N GLU A 87 8.65 5.82 22.15
CA GLU A 87 8.31 4.70 23.05
C GLU A 87 8.16 3.38 22.28
N ILE A 88 7.63 3.44 21.05
CA ILE A 88 7.60 2.27 20.17
C ILE A 88 9.02 1.83 19.87
N VAL A 89 9.93 2.71 19.45
CA VAL A 89 11.32 2.33 19.12
C VAL A 89 12.04 1.74 20.34
N GLU A 90 11.89 2.33 21.52
CA GLU A 90 12.50 1.82 22.76
C GLU A 90 12.02 0.42 23.16
N SER A 91 10.84 0.01 22.70
CA SER A 91 10.29 -1.33 22.95
C SER A 91 10.93 -2.45 22.10
N PHE A 92 11.86 -2.11 21.20
CA PHE A 92 12.50 -3.04 20.27
C PHE A 92 14.02 -2.88 20.27
N THR A 93 14.72 -3.95 19.91
CA THR A 93 16.17 -3.93 19.67
C THR A 93 16.51 -3.51 18.23
N LEU A 94 15.63 -2.73 17.59
CA LEU A 94 15.73 -2.35 16.18
C LEU A 94 15.90 -0.85 16.07
N GLU A 95 16.66 -0.44 15.06
CA GLU A 95 16.86 0.97 14.75
C GLU A 95 15.57 1.66 14.29
N GLN A 96 15.45 2.95 14.60
CA GLN A 96 14.30 3.79 14.24
C GLN A 96 13.89 3.71 12.75
N PRO A 97 14.79 3.68 11.75
CA PRO A 97 14.40 3.58 10.35
C PRO A 97 13.63 2.28 10.05
N THR A 98 14.01 1.18 10.69
CA THR A 98 13.35 -0.13 10.53
C THR A 98 11.95 -0.10 11.12
N ILE A 99 11.80 0.43 12.33
CA ILE A 99 10.47 0.59 12.96
C ILE A 99 9.58 1.53 12.14
N SER A 100 10.13 2.64 11.65
CA SER A 100 9.40 3.59 10.80
C SER A 100 8.93 2.95 9.49
N HIS A 101 9.74 2.06 8.90
CA HIS A 101 9.36 1.29 7.72
C HIS A 101 8.19 0.34 8.02
N HIS A 102 8.24 -0.39 9.13
CA HIS A 102 7.14 -1.25 9.55
C HIS A 102 5.84 -0.48 9.83
N LEU A 103 5.93 0.67 10.50
CA LEU A 103 4.79 1.54 10.76
C LEU A 103 4.17 2.09 9.48
N ARG A 104 5.00 2.41 8.47
CA ARG A 104 4.52 2.81 7.14
C ARG A 104 3.75 1.68 6.46
N ILE A 105 4.27 0.45 6.45
CA ILE A 105 3.57 -0.70 5.86
C ILE A 105 2.22 -0.94 6.56
N LEU A 106 2.20 -0.91 7.89
CA LEU A 106 0.98 -1.07 8.68
C LEU A 106 -0.04 0.03 8.38
N ARG A 107 0.41 1.28 8.20
CA ARG A 107 -0.45 2.42 7.87
C ARG A 107 -0.99 2.32 6.45
N ASP A 108 -0.14 1.95 5.49
CA ASP A 108 -0.53 1.79 4.09
C ASP A 108 -1.54 0.62 3.93
N ALA A 109 -1.48 -0.39 4.80
CA ALA A 109 -2.49 -1.45 4.91
C ALA A 109 -3.74 -1.06 5.74
N GLY A 110 -3.75 0.14 6.34
CA GLY A 110 -4.86 0.66 7.14
C GLY A 110 -5.02 0.01 8.52
N LEU A 111 -4.02 -0.75 9.00
CA LEU A 111 -4.03 -1.43 10.30
C LEU A 111 -3.73 -0.48 11.47
N VAL A 112 -2.92 0.53 11.21
CA VAL A 112 -2.61 1.60 12.16
C VAL A 112 -2.83 2.94 11.52
N ASP A 113 -2.96 3.96 12.35
CA ASP A 113 -2.99 5.34 11.92
C ASP A 113 -2.14 6.19 12.88
N CYS A 114 -1.83 7.43 12.51
CA CYS A 114 -0.98 8.30 13.30
C CYS A 114 -1.54 9.71 13.43
N ARG A 115 -1.40 10.30 14.63
CA ARG A 115 -1.67 11.72 14.87
C ARG A 115 -0.39 12.43 15.25
N LYS A 116 -0.21 13.64 14.71
CA LYS A 116 0.86 14.53 15.14
C LYS A 116 0.39 15.38 16.30
N LYS A 117 1.16 15.39 17.39
CA LYS A 117 0.97 16.27 18.54
C LYS A 117 2.29 17.01 18.79
N GLY A 118 2.32 18.28 18.37
CA GLY A 118 3.55 19.07 18.33
C GLY A 118 4.56 18.49 17.33
N LEU A 119 5.77 18.19 17.82
CA LEU A 119 6.86 17.61 17.02
C LEU A 119 6.78 16.08 16.90
N TRP A 120 5.93 15.44 17.70
CA TRP A 120 5.91 13.99 17.85
C TRP A 120 4.74 13.34 17.12
N ALA A 121 4.98 12.14 16.59
CA ALA A 121 3.98 11.30 15.97
C ALA A 121 3.55 10.19 16.93
N TYR A 122 2.25 10.04 17.11
CA TYR A 122 1.63 9.03 17.95
C TYR A 122 0.86 8.05 17.08
N TYR A 123 1.07 6.76 17.28
CA TYR A 123 0.44 5.69 16.51
C TYR A 123 -0.62 4.95 17.33
N TYR A 124 -1.67 4.52 16.66
CA TYR A 124 -2.77 3.77 17.26
C TYR A 124 -3.34 2.75 16.28
N VAL A 125 -3.95 1.69 16.81
CA VAL A 125 -4.55 0.61 16.01
C VAL A 125 -5.93 1.02 15.50
N ARG A 126 -6.19 0.71 14.22
CA ARG A 126 -7.52 0.81 13.61
C ARG A 126 -8.27 -0.50 13.85
N ARG A 127 -9.12 -0.55 14.90
CA ARG A 127 -9.87 -1.76 15.29
C ARG A 127 -10.76 -2.31 14.17
N ASP A 128 -11.31 -1.46 13.31
CA ASP A 128 -12.10 -1.87 12.14
C ASP A 128 -11.27 -2.70 11.14
N ALA A 129 -9.98 -2.38 10.97
CA ALA A 129 -9.11 -3.12 10.07
C ALA A 129 -8.75 -4.50 10.61
N LEU A 130 -8.56 -4.63 11.93
CA LEU A 130 -8.38 -5.93 12.57
C LEU A 130 -9.65 -6.78 12.52
N THR A 131 -10.82 -6.15 12.68
CA THR A 131 -12.12 -6.81 12.51
C THR A 131 -12.26 -7.37 11.10
N ARG A 132 -11.98 -6.57 10.06
CA ARG A 132 -11.96 -7.06 8.68
C ARG A 132 -11.00 -8.22 8.46
N ALA A 133 -9.80 -8.20 9.06
CA ALA A 133 -8.86 -9.31 8.94
C ALA A 133 -9.40 -10.60 9.58
N ARG A 134 -10.07 -10.49 10.74
CA ARG A 134 -10.75 -11.62 11.39
C ARG A 134 -11.88 -12.16 10.51
N ASP A 135 -12.75 -11.29 10.01
CA ASP A 135 -13.92 -11.67 9.22
C ASP A 135 -13.51 -12.41 7.92
N VAL A 136 -12.37 -12.01 7.32
CA VAL A 136 -11.78 -12.73 6.16
C VAL A 136 -11.40 -14.16 6.53
N ILE A 137 -10.79 -14.37 7.71
CA ILE A 137 -10.38 -15.71 8.15
C ILE A 137 -11.60 -16.54 8.56
N GLU A 138 -12.57 -15.94 9.24
CA GLU A 138 -13.84 -16.58 9.59
C GLU A 138 -14.62 -17.02 8.36
N GLY A 139 -14.59 -16.25 7.27
CA GLY A 139 -15.23 -16.63 6.00
C GLY A 139 -14.58 -17.81 5.27
N LEU A 140 -13.40 -18.29 5.72
CA LEU A 140 -12.71 -19.45 5.16
C LEU A 140 -12.87 -20.72 6.00
N ALA A 141 -13.43 -20.62 7.20
CA ALA A 141 -13.64 -21.73 8.14
C ALA A 141 -15.04 -22.36 7.96
#